data_AF-A0AAJ2NTX6-F1
#
_entry.id   AF-A0AAJ2NTX6-F1
#
_cell.length_a   1.000
_cell.length_b   1.000
_cell.length_c   1.000
_cell.angle_alpha   90.00
_cell.angle_beta   90.00
_cell.angle_gamma   90.00
#
_symmetry.space_group_name_H-M   'P 1'
#
loop_
_entity.id
_entity.type
_entity.pdbx_description
1 polymer ?
#
loop_
_entity_poly.entity_id
_entity_poly.type
_entity_poly.pdbx_seq_one_letter_code
_entity_poly.pdbx_strand_id
1 'polypeptide(L)' 'IMAAADEVIDGRHHDQFVVDPIQGGAGTSINMNTNEVLANRALELIGEQKGNYKVISPNSHVNMAQSINDAFPTAIH' A
#
# COMPACT_ATOMS: atom_id res chain seq x y z
N ILE A 1 10.26 -0.86 -2.78
CA ILE A 1 8.98 -0.09 -2.67
C ILE A 1 8.70 0.63 -3.98
N MET A 2 9.58 1.50 -4.49
CA MET A 2 9.36 2.21 -5.78
C MET A 2 8.96 1.27 -6.92
N ALA A 3 9.76 0.21 -7.19
CA ALA A 3 9.42 -0.77 -8.23
C ALA A 3 8.06 -1.47 -8.03
N ALA A 4 7.60 -1.66 -6.79
CA ALA A 4 6.28 -2.21 -6.51
C ALA A 4 5.17 -1.18 -6.80
N ALA A 5 5.42 0.10 -6.53
CA ALA A 5 4.51 1.18 -6.88
C ALA A 5 4.41 1.37 -8.40
N ASP A 6 5.52 1.30 -9.12
CA ASP A 6 5.56 1.35 -10.59
C ASP A 6 4.69 0.23 -11.18
N GLU A 7 4.80 -1.00 -10.68
CA GLU A 7 3.95 -2.11 -11.13
C GLU A 7 2.44 -1.85 -10.90
N VAL A 8 2.06 -1.25 -9.77
CA VAL A 8 0.66 -0.90 -9.48
C VAL A 8 0.16 0.22 -10.40
N ILE A 9 1.00 1.22 -10.67
CA ILE A 9 0.71 2.32 -11.61
C ILE A 9 0.51 1.76 -13.04
N ASP A 10 1.30 0.76 -13.43
CA ASP A 10 1.19 0.04 -14.70
C ASP A 10 -0.04 -0.89 -14.81
N GLY A 11 -0.92 -0.89 -13.80
CA GLY A 11 -2.16 -1.68 -13.82
C GLY A 11 -2.02 -3.09 -13.25
N ARG A 12 -0.85 -3.47 -12.72
CA ARG A 12 -0.63 -4.81 -12.16
C ARG A 12 -1.18 -4.88 -10.73
N HIS A 13 -1.62 -6.08 -10.33
CA HIS A 13 -2.10 -6.37 -8.96
C HIS A 13 -3.36 -5.61 -8.53
N HIS A 14 -4.14 -5.05 -9.48
CA HIS A 14 -5.40 -4.35 -9.18
C HIS A 14 -6.43 -5.25 -8.49
N ASP A 15 -6.35 -6.56 -8.70
CA ASP A 15 -7.17 -7.58 -8.03
C ASP A 15 -6.88 -7.70 -6.51
N GLN A 16 -5.79 -7.11 -6.02
CA GLN A 16 -5.42 -7.11 -4.60
C GLN A 16 -6.00 -5.92 -3.82
N PHE A 17 -6.68 -4.99 -4.50
CA PHE A 17 -7.36 -3.85 -3.88
C PHE A 17 -8.83 -4.19 -3.69
N VAL A 18 -9.11 -4.87 -2.58
CA VAL A 18 -10.41 -5.52 -2.31
C VAL A 18 -11.35 -4.70 -1.43
N VAL A 19 -10.86 -3.57 -0.91
CA VAL A 19 -11.66 -2.70 -0.04
C VAL A 19 -12.75 -2.00 -0.85
N ASP A 20 -13.99 -2.13 -0.38
CA ASP A 20 -15.16 -1.48 -1.00
C ASP A 20 -15.01 0.06 -0.97
N PRO A 21 -15.40 0.77 -2.05
CA PRO A 21 -15.42 2.22 -2.07
C PRO A 21 -16.25 2.85 -0.93
N ILE A 22 -17.32 2.19 -0.50
CA ILE A 22 -18.17 2.59 0.63
C ILE A 22 -17.58 2.02 1.92
N GLN A 23 -16.46 2.59 2.35
CA GLN A 23 -15.85 2.30 3.65
C GLN A 23 -16.15 3.38 4.68
N GLY A 24 -16.20 2.99 5.96
CA GLY A 24 -16.04 3.92 7.07
C GLY A 24 -14.56 4.31 7.29
N GLY A 25 -14.29 5.32 8.12
CA GLY A 25 -12.91 5.61 8.56
C GLY A 25 -12.09 6.51 7.64
N ALA A 26 -12.73 7.38 6.86
CA ALA A 26 -12.08 8.46 6.09
C ALA A 26 -10.96 8.01 5.14
N GLY A 27 -11.08 6.81 4.55
CA GLY A 27 -10.10 6.27 3.61
C GLY A 27 -9.01 5.40 4.25
N THR A 28 -9.02 5.23 5.58
CA THR A 28 -8.00 4.45 6.31
C THR A 28 -7.82 3.05 5.74
N SER A 29 -8.91 2.34 5.41
CA SER A 29 -8.82 0.98 4.85
C SER A 29 -8.24 0.96 3.44
N ILE A 30 -8.49 1.98 2.61
CA ILE A 30 -7.87 2.08 1.27
C ILE A 30 -6.37 2.34 1.40
N ASN A 31 -5.98 3.26 2.29
CA ASN A 31 -4.57 3.58 2.52
C ASN A 31 -3.82 2.36 3.05
N MET A 32 -4.38 1.65 4.04
CA MET A 32 -3.76 0.44 4.56
C MET A 32 -3.71 -0.69 3.54
N ASN A 33 -4.75 -0.91 2.74
CA ASN A 33 -4.72 -1.90 1.66
C ASN A 33 -3.59 -1.59 0.67
N THR A 34 -3.44 -0.31 0.30
CA THR A 34 -2.35 0.13 -0.59
C THR A 34 -0.98 -0.13 0.03
N ASN A 35 -0.79 0.28 1.30
CA ASN A 35 0.46 0.06 2.02
C ASN A 35 0.83 -1.42 2.12
N GLU A 36 -0.14 -2.29 2.39
CA GLU A 36 0.07 -3.73 2.51
C GLU A 36 0.38 -4.38 1.16
N VAL A 37 -0.30 -3.99 0.08
CA VAL A 37 0.00 -4.48 -1.28
C VAL A 37 1.41 -4.10 -1.68
N LEU A 38 1.79 -2.83 -1.49
CA LEU A 38 3.13 -2.34 -1.83
C LEU A 38 4.21 -2.98 -0.96
N ALA A 39 3.98 -3.15 0.34
CA ALA A 39 4.94 -3.80 1.24
C ALA A 39 5.17 -5.25 0.83
N ASN A 40 4.10 -6.02 0.65
CA ASN A 40 4.20 -7.43 0.27
C ASN A 40 4.81 -7.61 -1.11
N ARG A 41 4.45 -6.75 -2.07
CA ARG A 41 5.04 -6.83 -3.40
C ARG A 41 6.52 -6.47 -3.38
N ALA A 42 6.91 -5.48 -2.59
CA ALA A 42 8.32 -5.15 -2.40
C ALA A 42 9.11 -6.30 -1.74
N LEU A 43 8.51 -7.04 -0.80
CA LEU A 43 9.12 -8.25 -0.21
C LEU A 43 9.37 -9.32 -1.27
N GLU A 44 8.37 -9.64 -2.09
CA GLU A 44 8.53 -10.62 -3.17
C GLU A 44 9.65 -10.24 -4.16
N LEU A 45 9.75 -8.96 -4.52
CA LEU A 45 10.77 -8.46 -5.45
C LEU A 45 12.21 -8.64 -4.92
N ILE A 46 12.40 -8.71 -3.60
CA ILE A 46 13.70 -8.95 -2.97
C ILE A 46 13.88 -10.41 -2.52
N GLY A 47 12.95 -11.30 -2.88
CA GLY A 47 13.01 -12.73 -2.53
C GLY A 47 12.55 -13.07 -1.10
N GLU A 48 11.91 -12.13 -0.42
CA GLU A 48 11.34 -12.34 0.92
C GLU A 48 9.91 -12.90 0.85
N GLN A 49 9.47 -13.55 1.92
CA GLN A 49 8.09 -14.01 2.04
C GLN A 49 7.13 -12.85 2.34
N LYS A 50 5.93 -12.89 1.75
CA LYS A 50 4.83 -11.99 2.13
C LYS A 50 4.59 -12.06 3.64
N GLY A 51 4.31 -10.92 4.25
CA GLY A 51 4.12 -10.79 5.70
C GLY A 51 5.41 -10.65 6.50
N ASN A 52 6.60 -10.70 5.90
CA ASN A 52 7.86 -10.42 6.61
C ASN A 52 8.06 -8.92 6.87
N TYR A 53 7.20 -8.34 7.69
CA TYR A 53 7.15 -6.90 7.99
C TYR A 53 8.30 -6.40 8.86
N LYS A 54 9.17 -7.30 9.34
CA LYS A 54 10.47 -6.93 9.93
C LYS A 54 11.42 -6.35 8.88
N VAL A 55 11.29 -6.76 7.62
CA VAL A 55 12.10 -6.25 6.51
C VAL A 55 11.40 -5.06 5.85
N ILE A 56 10.13 -5.21 5.45
CA ILE A 56 9.33 -4.12 4.88
C ILE A 56 7.99 -3.98 5.60
N SER A 57 7.88 -3.00 6.49
CA SER A 57 6.66 -2.66 7.22
C SER A 57 5.73 -1.76 6.39
N PRO A 58 4.44 -2.09 6.26
CA PRO A 58 3.45 -1.22 5.63
C PRO A 58 3.40 0.17 6.29
N ASN A 59 3.51 0.24 7.62
CA ASN A 59 3.42 1.51 8.34
C ASN A 59 4.76 2.24 8.44
N SER A 60 5.84 1.53 8.77
CA SER A 60 7.12 2.15 9.10
C SER A 60 7.95 2.49 7.87
N HIS A 61 7.72 1.81 6.74
CA HIS A 61 8.49 2.03 5.51
C HIS A 61 7.61 2.57 4.37
N VAL A 62 6.47 1.94 4.08
CA VAL A 62 5.61 2.41 2.98
C VAL A 62 4.89 3.69 3.35
N ASN A 63 4.25 3.73 4.53
CA ASN A 63 3.55 4.90 5.06
C ASN A 63 4.46 5.84 5.88
N MET A 64 5.78 5.81 5.66
CA MET A 64 6.73 6.60 6.43
C MET A 64 6.46 8.09 6.20
N ALA A 65 6.33 8.85 7.30
CA ALA A 65 6.07 10.29 7.28
C ALA A 65 4.75 10.72 6.59
N GLN A 66 3.80 9.78 6.47
CA GLN A 66 2.46 10.04 5.93
C GLN A 66 1.40 9.78 7.01
N SER A 67 0.28 10.47 6.92
CA SER A 67 -0.95 10.09 7.62
C SER A 67 -2.08 9.89 6.61
N ILE A 68 -3.16 9.24 7.04
CA ILE A 68 -4.34 9.12 6.18
C ILE A 68 -4.94 10.50 5.83
N ASN A 69 -4.83 11.45 6.76
CA ASN A 69 -5.48 12.76 6.67
C ASN A 69 -4.83 13.67 5.62
N ASP A 70 -3.60 13.39 5.21
CA ASP A 70 -2.90 14.06 4.11
C ASP A 70 -2.84 13.17 2.86
N ALA A 71 -2.49 11.88 3.00
CA ALA A 71 -2.27 11.00 1.86
C ALA A 71 -3.54 10.75 1.04
N PHE A 72 -4.68 10.50 1.69
CA PHE A 72 -5.90 10.14 0.98
C PHE A 72 -6.54 11.31 0.24
N PRO A 73 -6.69 12.53 0.83
CA PRO A 73 -7.13 13.69 0.07
C PRO A 73 -6.19 14.05 -1.08
N THR A 74 -4.88 13.89 -0.89
CA THR A 74 -3.89 14.15 -1.96
C THR A 74 -4.05 13.18 -3.13
N ALA A 75 -4.38 11.92 -2.88
CA ALA A 75 -4.57 10.93 -3.95
C ALA A 75 -5.85 11.15 -4.77
N ILE A 76 -6.83 11.88 -4.24
CA ILE A 76 -8.11 12.16 -4.92
C ILE A 76 -8.04 13.40 -5.82
N HIS A 77 -7.18 14.36 -5.49
CA HIS A 77 -7.04 15.64 -6.20
C HIS A 77 -6.01 15.58 -7.32
#